data_AF-A0AAV9ZZI3-F1
#
_entry.id   AF-A0AAV9ZZI3-F1
#
_cell.length_a   1.000
_cell.length_b   1.000
_cell.length_c   1.000
_cell.angle_alpha   90.00
_cell.angle_beta   90.00
_cell.angle_gamma   90.00
#
_symmetry.space_group_name_H-M   'P 1'
#
loop_
_entity.id
_entity.type
_entity.pdbx_description
1 polymer ?
#
loop_
_entity_poly.entity_id
_entity_poly.type
_entity_poly.pdbx_seq_one_letter_code
_entity_poly.pdbx_strand_id
1 'polypeptide(L)'
;LINFEVLIWLPGIPRKPVGRSKSKRVVQVDPASFGPVLCTTNMTYADFMEAIAETLHTTPEFLVISSAEWKHLRPANAPWFPLRDQSGYQSLHRKIITPPKGVSAHDIIVRMNTPMQAPAKQTMPWAAPPSAAGPSHGPGAYAAAHAPAADKHEISDDDSQPQKKVPFDEALEDEVENLKNKYPPGLCSDHPDLRCFHHQRSRNHFELDRPKLLVWAAMIVRLHLYDIHDSLD
;
A
#
# COMPACT_ATOMS: atom_id res chain seq x y z
N LEU A 1 -9.12 -22.38 -30.13
CA LEU A 1 -8.78 -21.98 -28.75
C LEU A 1 -7.30 -21.68 -28.73
N ILE A 2 -6.89 -20.49 -28.30
CA ILE A 2 -5.46 -20.13 -28.22
C ILE A 2 -5.09 -20.12 -26.74
N ASN A 3 -4.00 -20.82 -26.41
CA ASN A 3 -3.40 -20.77 -25.07
C ASN A 3 -2.32 -19.69 -25.07
N PHE A 4 -2.18 -18.97 -23.97
CA PHE A 4 -1.15 -17.95 -23.77
C PHE A 4 -0.68 -17.97 -22.32
N GLU A 5 0.55 -17.54 -22.11
CA GLU A 5 1.21 -17.48 -20.81
C GLU A 5 1.24 -16.04 -20.30
N VAL A 6 0.94 -15.88 -19.02
CA VAL A 6 0.95 -14.60 -18.33
C VAL A 6 1.99 -14.62 -17.22
N LEU A 7 2.97 -13.73 -17.32
CA LEU A 7 3.91 -13.42 -16.24
C LEU A 7 3.36 -12.24 -15.44
N ILE A 8 3.30 -12.36 -14.12
CA ILE A 8 2.79 -11.32 -13.24
C ILE A 8 3.99 -10.62 -12.58
N TRP A 9 4.09 -9.31 -12.73
CA TRP A 9 5.16 -8.49 -12.17
C TRP A 9 4.59 -7.54 -11.10
N LEU A 10 5.14 -7.63 -9.90
CA LEU A 10 4.87 -6.70 -8.82
C LEU A 10 6.07 -5.76 -8.67
N PRO A 11 5.89 -4.42 -8.77
CA PRO A 11 6.99 -3.49 -8.58
C PRO A 11 7.56 -3.66 -7.17
N GLY A 12 8.89 -3.73 -7.08
CA GLY A 12 9.56 -3.77 -5.78
C GLY A 12 9.26 -2.50 -5.00
N ILE A 13 8.93 -2.63 -3.71
CA ILE A 13 8.75 -1.47 -2.83
C ILE A 13 10.13 -0.83 -2.65
N PRO A 14 10.33 0.44 -3.04
CA PRO A 14 11.60 1.12 -2.81
C PRO A 14 11.92 1.12 -1.33
N ARG A 15 13.04 0.50 -0.95
CA ARG A 15 13.49 0.47 0.44
C ARG A 15 14.35 1.69 0.69
N LYS A 16 13.98 2.49 1.70
CA LYS A 16 14.86 3.54 2.20
C LYS A 16 16.15 2.86 2.69
N PRO A 17 17.32 3.33 2.24
CA PRO A 17 18.56 2.71 2.67
C PRO A 17 18.70 2.89 4.19
N VAL A 18 18.86 1.78 4.91
CA VAL A 18 19.17 1.81 6.34
C VAL A 18 20.63 2.29 6.48
N GLY A 19 20.84 3.47 7.06
CA GLY A 19 22.17 4.00 7.40
C GLY A 19 22.40 5.46 6.97
N ARG A 20 23.05 6.22 7.87
CA ARG A 20 23.35 7.68 7.85
C ARG A 20 24.32 8.17 6.74
N SER A 21 24.47 7.45 5.63
CA SER A 21 25.37 7.93 4.57
C SER A 21 24.69 9.03 3.75
N LYS A 22 25.34 10.20 3.66
CA LYS A 22 24.85 11.43 2.99
C LYS A 22 24.72 11.31 1.46
N SER A 23 25.06 10.17 0.87
CA SER A 23 24.89 9.90 -0.55
C SER A 23 24.44 8.46 -0.73
N LYS A 24 23.13 8.24 -0.81
CA LYS A 24 22.61 6.95 -1.23
C LYS A 24 21.54 7.15 -2.28
N ARG A 25 21.92 6.82 -3.52
CA ARG A 25 20.98 6.63 -4.62
C ARG A 25 19.90 5.65 -4.18
N VAL A 26 18.66 5.90 -4.57
CA VAL A 26 17.56 4.95 -4.41
C VAL A 26 17.99 3.66 -5.11
N VAL A 27 18.13 2.58 -4.34
CA VAL A 27 18.43 1.27 -4.92
C VAL A 27 17.15 0.80 -5.59
N GLN A 28 17.17 0.74 -6.92
CA GLN A 28 16.08 0.15 -7.68
C GLN A 28 15.99 -1.32 -7.29
N VAL A 29 14.85 -1.71 -6.72
CA VAL A 29 14.57 -3.10 -6.37
C VAL A 29 13.98 -3.77 -7.60
N ASP A 30 14.56 -4.90 -7.99
CA ASP A 30 14.03 -5.68 -9.10
C ASP A 30 12.57 -6.09 -8.81
N PRO A 31 11.66 -5.98 -9.80
CA PRO A 31 10.28 -6.43 -9.63
C PRO A 31 10.23 -7.91 -9.26
N ALA A 32 9.32 -8.24 -8.34
CA ALA A 32 9.02 -9.65 -8.06
C ALA A 32 8.19 -10.21 -9.22
N SER A 33 8.61 -11.34 -9.77
CA SER A 33 7.90 -12.03 -10.85
C SER A 33 7.24 -13.31 -10.35
N PHE A 34 6.04 -13.58 -10.86
CA PHE A 34 5.24 -14.76 -10.57
C PHE A 34 4.72 -15.36 -11.88
N GLY A 35 4.53 -16.67 -11.92
CA GLY A 35 4.07 -17.41 -13.11
C GLY A 35 5.19 -18.16 -13.83
N PRO A 36 4.95 -18.63 -15.07
CA PRO A 36 3.83 -18.28 -15.95
C PRO A 36 2.48 -18.88 -15.52
N VAL A 37 1.42 -18.11 -15.73
CA VAL A 37 0.02 -18.56 -15.59
C VAL A 37 -0.49 -18.94 -16.97
N LEU A 38 -0.95 -20.18 -17.14
CA LEU A 38 -1.51 -20.65 -18.40
C LEU A 38 -2.96 -20.18 -18.51
N CYS A 39 -3.24 -19.34 -19.50
CA CYS A 39 -4.57 -18.81 -19.78
C CYS A 39 -5.04 -19.21 -21.19
N THR A 40 -6.34 -19.13 -21.41
CA THR A 40 -6.97 -19.50 -22.69
C THR A 40 -7.89 -18.39 -23.18
N THR A 41 -8.07 -18.27 -24.51
CA THR A 41 -8.93 -17.24 -25.10
C THR A 41 -10.44 -17.44 -24.84
N ASN A 42 -10.86 -18.49 -24.16
CA ASN A 42 -12.25 -18.67 -23.73
C ASN A 42 -12.49 -18.23 -22.27
N MET A 43 -11.44 -17.87 -21.51
CA MET A 43 -11.61 -17.35 -20.16
C MET A 43 -12.39 -16.04 -20.19
N THR A 44 -13.26 -15.86 -19.21
CA THR A 44 -13.86 -14.56 -18.94
C THR A 44 -12.88 -13.65 -18.20
N TYR A 45 -13.21 -12.37 -18.07
CA TYR A 45 -12.41 -11.45 -17.27
C TYR A 45 -12.35 -11.86 -15.79
N ALA A 46 -13.46 -12.40 -15.26
CA ALA A 46 -13.53 -12.88 -13.88
C ALA A 46 -12.57 -14.06 -13.68
N ASP A 47 -12.65 -15.09 -14.54
CA ASP A 47 -11.76 -16.25 -14.47
C ASP A 47 -10.28 -15.85 -14.61
N PHE A 48 -10.01 -14.86 -15.49
CA PHE A 48 -8.66 -14.33 -15.68
C PHE A 48 -8.12 -13.65 -14.41
N MET A 49 -8.95 -12.86 -13.71
CA MET A 49 -8.57 -12.23 -12.45
C MET A 49 -8.45 -13.24 -11.31
N GLU A 50 -9.28 -14.29 -11.29
CA GLU A 50 -9.15 -15.41 -10.36
C GLU A 50 -7.82 -16.15 -10.55
N ALA A 51 -7.42 -16.44 -11.79
CA ALA A 51 -6.14 -17.10 -12.07
C ALA A 51 -4.92 -16.25 -11.63
N ILE A 52 -5.00 -14.92 -11.78
CA ILE A 52 -3.99 -14.00 -11.24
C ILE A 52 -3.98 -14.04 -9.71
N ALA A 53 -5.16 -13.97 -9.07
CA ALA A 53 -5.28 -13.99 -7.62
C ALA A 53 -4.75 -15.29 -7.00
N GLU A 54 -5.07 -16.43 -7.60
CA GLU A 54 -4.57 -17.75 -7.21
C GLU A 54 -3.04 -17.80 -7.26
N THR A 55 -2.45 -17.30 -8.35
CA THR A 55 -0.99 -17.24 -8.53
C THR A 55 -0.30 -16.35 -7.49
N LEU A 56 -0.98 -15.30 -7.04
CA LEU A 56 -0.50 -14.38 -6.00
C LEU A 56 -0.92 -14.81 -4.58
N HIS A 57 -1.56 -15.97 -4.42
CA HIS A 57 -2.10 -16.47 -3.15
C HIS A 57 -2.99 -15.46 -2.43
N THR A 58 -3.88 -14.81 -3.17
CA THR A 58 -4.83 -13.81 -2.66
C THR A 58 -6.23 -14.02 -3.26
N THR A 59 -7.19 -13.15 -2.95
CA THR A 59 -8.50 -13.12 -3.61
C THR A 59 -8.57 -11.96 -4.61
N PRO A 60 -9.45 -12.03 -5.64
CA PRO A 60 -9.59 -10.97 -6.63
C PRO A 60 -9.88 -9.58 -6.03
N GLU A 61 -10.58 -9.54 -4.90
CA GLU A 61 -10.94 -8.30 -4.18
C GLU A 61 -9.72 -7.55 -3.62
N PHE A 62 -8.62 -8.26 -3.37
CA PHE A 62 -7.39 -7.67 -2.85
C PHE A 62 -6.38 -7.33 -3.96
N LEU A 63 -6.68 -7.63 -5.22
CA LEU A 63 -5.86 -7.18 -6.34
C LEU A 63 -6.01 -5.67 -6.53
N VAL A 64 -4.90 -4.98 -6.79
CA VAL A 64 -4.90 -3.53 -7.03
C VAL A 64 -5.17 -3.24 -8.52
N ILE A 65 -6.37 -3.61 -8.98
CA ILE A 65 -6.77 -3.60 -10.40
C ILE A 65 -6.63 -2.21 -11.03
N SER A 66 -6.82 -1.13 -10.26
CA SER A 66 -6.64 0.26 -10.74
C SER A 66 -5.22 0.55 -11.26
N SER A 67 -4.22 -0.19 -10.78
CA SER A 67 -2.82 -0.11 -11.20
C SER A 67 -2.43 -1.18 -12.23
N ALA A 68 -3.35 -2.06 -12.60
CA ALA A 68 -3.06 -3.17 -13.50
C ALA A 68 -2.87 -2.69 -14.93
N GLU A 69 -1.75 -3.11 -15.51
CA GLU A 69 -1.34 -2.84 -16.88
C GLU A 69 -0.75 -4.11 -17.49
N TRP A 70 -0.68 -4.18 -18.81
CA TRP A 70 -0.14 -5.33 -19.51
C TRP A 70 0.66 -4.92 -20.74
N LYS A 71 1.59 -5.78 -21.17
CA LYS A 71 2.28 -5.67 -22.45
C LYS A 71 2.70 -7.04 -22.97
N HIS A 72 3.05 -7.13 -24.25
CA HIS A 72 3.76 -8.30 -24.77
C HIS A 72 5.19 -8.31 -24.23
N LEU A 73 5.71 -9.51 -23.93
CA LEU A 73 7.11 -9.69 -23.51
C LEU A 73 8.09 -9.25 -24.61
N ARG A 74 7.70 -9.44 -25.88
CA ARG A 74 8.49 -9.09 -27.05
C ARG A 74 7.67 -8.22 -28.03
N PRO A 75 8.24 -7.12 -28.55
CA PRO A 75 9.57 -6.59 -28.25
C PRO A 75 9.67 -6.01 -26.83
N ALA A 76 10.89 -5.88 -26.29
CA ALA A 76 11.10 -5.37 -24.92
C ALA A 76 10.47 -3.99 -24.67
N ASN A 77 10.47 -3.15 -25.72
CA ASN A 77 9.92 -1.79 -25.74
C ASN A 77 8.41 -1.74 -26.08
N ALA A 78 7.69 -2.86 -25.97
CA ALA A 78 6.24 -2.86 -26.16
C ALA A 78 5.57 -1.88 -25.17
N PRO A 79 4.60 -1.07 -25.63
CA PRO A 79 3.90 -0.13 -24.76
C PRO A 79 3.04 -0.88 -23.73
N TRP A 80 2.89 -0.29 -22.54
CA TRP A 80 1.96 -0.75 -21.52
C TRP A 80 0.53 -0.29 -21.83
N PHE A 81 -0.41 -1.20 -21.69
CA PHE A 81 -1.83 -0.95 -21.87
C PHE A 81 -2.58 -1.18 -20.55
N PRO A 82 -3.63 -0.41 -20.24
CA PRO A 82 -4.39 -0.59 -19.01
C PRO A 82 -5.16 -1.92 -19.00
N LEU A 83 -5.26 -2.56 -17.83
CA LEU A 83 -6.02 -3.79 -17.56
C LEU A 83 -7.02 -3.60 -16.40
N ARG A 84 -7.61 -2.41 -16.30
CA ARG A 84 -8.39 -1.97 -15.14
C ARG A 84 -9.82 -2.50 -15.09
N ASP A 85 -10.31 -3.01 -16.21
CA ASP A 85 -11.70 -3.44 -16.38
C ASP A 85 -11.85 -4.46 -17.52
N GLN A 86 -13.10 -4.87 -17.74
CA GLN A 86 -13.51 -5.76 -18.83
C GLN A 86 -13.11 -5.24 -20.22
N SER A 87 -13.11 -3.92 -20.43
CA SER A 87 -12.75 -3.31 -21.72
C SER A 87 -11.24 -3.45 -21.99
N GLY A 88 -10.42 -3.21 -20.96
CA GLY A 88 -8.97 -3.47 -21.01
C GLY A 88 -8.65 -4.93 -21.33
N TYR A 89 -9.39 -5.87 -20.71
CA TYR A 89 -9.26 -7.30 -21.00
C TYR A 89 -9.69 -7.67 -22.41
N GLN A 90 -10.79 -7.12 -22.93
CA GLN A 90 -11.17 -7.32 -24.33
C GLN A 90 -10.09 -6.79 -25.30
N SER A 91 -9.40 -5.69 -24.94
CA SER A 91 -8.28 -5.19 -25.73
C SER A 91 -7.09 -6.15 -25.73
N LEU A 92 -6.76 -6.74 -24.58
CA LEU A 92 -5.76 -7.80 -24.46
C LEU A 92 -6.14 -8.99 -25.35
N HIS A 93 -7.37 -9.48 -25.19
CA HIS A 93 -7.89 -10.63 -25.92
C HIS A 93 -7.82 -10.47 -27.44
N ARG A 94 -8.25 -9.30 -27.97
CA ARG A 94 -8.12 -8.99 -29.40
C ARG A 94 -6.67 -9.04 -29.90
N LYS A 95 -5.72 -8.54 -29.11
CA LYS A 95 -4.28 -8.54 -29.46
C LYS A 95 -3.64 -9.92 -29.34
N ILE A 96 -4.19 -10.83 -28.54
CA ILE A 96 -3.78 -12.25 -28.51
C ILE A 96 -4.31 -13.00 -29.73
N ILE A 97 -5.58 -12.77 -30.12
CA ILE A 97 -6.18 -13.41 -31.30
C ILE A 97 -5.54 -12.91 -32.59
N THR A 98 -5.23 -11.61 -32.67
CA THR A 98 -4.65 -10.98 -33.85
C THR A 98 -3.36 -10.25 -33.47
N PRO A 99 -2.28 -11.01 -33.20
CA PRO A 99 -1.01 -10.44 -32.78
C PRO A 99 -0.40 -9.57 -33.89
N PRO A 100 0.23 -8.44 -33.57
CA PRO A 100 1.00 -7.67 -34.54
C PRO A 100 2.10 -8.54 -35.18
N LYS A 101 2.45 -8.24 -36.43
CA LYS A 101 3.52 -8.97 -37.15
C LYS A 101 4.82 -8.93 -36.35
N GLY A 102 5.37 -10.12 -36.04
CA GLY A 102 6.62 -10.27 -35.29
C GLY A 102 6.48 -10.23 -33.77
N VAL A 103 5.25 -10.18 -33.23
CA VAL A 103 4.97 -10.26 -31.79
C VAL A 103 4.47 -11.66 -31.44
N SER A 104 5.02 -12.25 -30.37
CA SER A 104 4.52 -13.52 -29.83
C SER A 104 3.15 -13.29 -29.19
N ALA A 105 2.14 -14.03 -29.63
CA ALA A 105 0.80 -14.00 -29.04
C ALA A 105 0.76 -14.61 -27.63
N HIS A 106 1.79 -15.39 -27.28
CA HIS A 106 1.78 -16.26 -26.11
C HIS A 106 2.43 -15.63 -24.89
N ASP A 107 3.25 -14.59 -25.05
CA ASP A 107 4.06 -14.07 -23.95
C ASP A 107 3.54 -12.71 -23.48
N ILE A 108 2.72 -12.70 -22.44
CA ILE A 108 2.14 -11.49 -21.85
C ILE A 108 2.77 -11.23 -20.48
N ILE A 109 3.11 -9.97 -20.20
CA ILE A 109 3.41 -9.51 -18.84
C ILE A 109 2.21 -8.70 -18.36
N VAL A 110 1.71 -9.02 -17.18
CA VAL A 110 0.79 -8.17 -16.40
C VAL A 110 1.57 -7.56 -15.25
N ARG A 111 1.51 -6.24 -15.12
CA ARG A 111 2.11 -5.48 -14.01
C ARG A 111 1.00 -4.88 -13.17
N MET A 112 1.11 -4.98 -11.85
CA MET A 112 0.23 -4.27 -10.91
C MET A 112 0.94 -4.02 -9.59
N ASN A 113 0.47 -3.06 -8.81
CA ASN A 113 0.95 -2.89 -7.44
C ASN A 113 0.71 -4.15 -6.60
N THR A 114 1.52 -4.33 -5.55
CA THR A 114 1.36 -5.45 -4.62
C THR A 114 -0.08 -5.54 -4.11
N PRO A 115 -0.70 -6.73 -4.12
CA PRO A 115 -2.04 -6.93 -3.58
C PRO A 115 -2.16 -6.38 -2.15
N MET A 116 -3.33 -5.88 -1.82
CA MET A 116 -3.64 -5.46 -0.47
C MET A 116 -3.57 -6.70 0.44
N GLN A 117 -3.00 -6.54 1.64
CA GLN A 117 -3.12 -7.62 2.62
C GLN A 117 -4.59 -7.74 3.01
N ALA A 118 -5.12 -8.96 2.95
CA ALA A 118 -6.42 -9.24 3.55
C ALA A 118 -6.37 -8.71 4.99
N PRO A 119 -7.38 -7.96 5.45
CA PRO A 119 -7.42 -7.52 6.83
C PRO A 119 -7.24 -8.77 7.68
N ALA A 120 -6.21 -8.76 8.53
CA ALA A 120 -5.97 -9.85 9.46
C ALA A 120 -7.32 -10.13 10.10
N LYS A 121 -7.84 -11.35 9.96
CA LYS A 121 -9.14 -11.73 10.53
C LYS A 121 -9.06 -11.34 11.99
N GLN A 122 -9.65 -10.20 12.34
CA GLN A 122 -9.78 -9.80 13.71
C GLN A 122 -10.76 -10.82 14.26
N THR A 123 -10.21 -11.89 14.82
CA THR A 123 -10.97 -12.80 15.65
C THR A 123 -11.50 -11.94 16.75
N MET A 124 -12.80 -11.62 16.65
CA MET A 124 -13.48 -10.92 17.71
C MET A 124 -13.18 -11.68 19.01
N PRO A 125 -12.87 -10.98 20.12
CA PRO A 125 -12.44 -11.63 21.35
C PRO A 125 -13.47 -12.64 21.89
N TRP A 126 -14.75 -12.48 21.54
CA TRP A 126 -15.83 -13.42 21.88
C TRP A 126 -15.94 -14.63 20.95
N ALA A 127 -15.35 -14.57 19.74
CA ALA A 127 -15.31 -15.68 18.78
C ALA A 127 -14.07 -16.58 18.95
N ALA A 128 -13.24 -16.31 19.97
CA ALA A 128 -12.23 -17.25 20.38
C ALA A 128 -12.93 -18.57 20.74
N PRO A 129 -12.53 -19.71 20.14
CA PRO A 129 -13.06 -21.00 20.59
C PRO A 129 -12.82 -21.08 22.10
N PRO A 130 -13.79 -21.56 22.90
CA PRO A 130 -13.62 -21.69 24.33
C PRO A 130 -12.32 -22.45 24.53
N SER A 131 -11.32 -21.75 25.07
CA SER A 131 -9.99 -22.29 25.28
C SER A 131 -10.22 -23.56 26.07
N ALA A 132 -9.96 -24.71 25.44
CA ALA A 132 -10.11 -26.00 26.07
C ALA A 132 -9.10 -26.03 27.20
N ALA A 133 -9.55 -25.56 28.37
CA ALA A 133 -8.82 -25.59 29.62
C ALA A 133 -8.70 -27.07 29.98
N GLY A 134 -7.72 -27.73 29.36
CA GLY A 134 -7.23 -29.01 29.82
C GLY A 134 -6.72 -28.80 31.24
N PRO A 135 -7.21 -29.55 32.24
CA PRO A 135 -6.68 -29.49 33.59
C PRO A 135 -5.27 -30.09 33.59
N SER A 136 -4.25 -29.26 33.46
CA SER A 136 -2.86 -29.64 33.72
C SER A 136 -2.60 -29.54 35.22
N HIS A 137 -3.05 -30.55 35.96
CA HIS A 137 -2.52 -30.88 37.27
C HIS A 137 -1.40 -31.91 37.09
N GLY A 138 -0.19 -31.41 36.85
CA GLY A 138 1.04 -32.16 37.05
C GLY A 138 1.85 -31.50 38.18
N PRO A 139 1.98 -32.14 39.35
CA PRO A 139 2.85 -31.64 40.42
C PRO A 139 4.27 -32.20 40.26
N GLY A 140 5.25 -31.31 40.36
CA GLY A 140 6.59 -31.64 40.86
C GLY A 140 7.68 -31.85 39.80
N ALA A 141 8.62 -30.91 39.75
CA ALA A 141 10.03 -31.22 39.98
C ALA A 141 10.85 -29.92 40.09
N TYR A 142 11.35 -29.73 41.29
CA TYR A 142 12.35 -28.78 41.77
C TYR A 142 13.75 -29.28 41.36
N ALA A 143 14.59 -28.39 40.79
CA ALA A 143 16.07 -28.38 40.88
C ALA A 143 16.56 -27.15 40.08
N ALA A 144 16.95 -26.04 40.71
CA ALA A 144 18.23 -25.78 41.37
C ALA A 144 19.45 -25.92 40.43
N ALA A 145 20.08 -24.80 40.06
CA ALA A 145 21.49 -24.48 40.38
C ALA A 145 22.10 -23.42 39.42
N HIS A 146 22.51 -22.31 40.05
CA HIS A 146 23.63 -21.40 39.77
C HIS A 146 24.60 -21.68 38.60
N ALA A 147 24.92 -20.61 37.86
CA ALA A 147 26.30 -20.07 37.78
C ALA A 147 26.31 -18.62 37.22
N PRO A 148 27.11 -17.70 37.80
CA PRO A 148 27.31 -16.34 37.30
C PRO A 148 28.57 -16.26 36.45
N ALA A 149 28.52 -15.57 35.31
CA ALA A 149 29.72 -15.11 34.61
C ALA A 149 29.51 -13.65 34.19
N ALA A 150 30.28 -12.79 34.86
CA ALA A 150 30.38 -11.38 34.58
C ALA A 150 31.05 -11.18 33.22
N ASP A 151 30.36 -10.49 32.31
CA ASP A 151 31.01 -9.87 31.17
C ASP A 151 30.68 -8.37 31.21
N LYS A 152 31.71 -7.59 31.58
CA LYS A 152 31.63 -6.13 31.69
C LYS A 152 31.91 -5.56 30.30
N HIS A 153 30.87 -5.45 29.49
CA HIS A 153 30.93 -4.62 28.29
C HIS A 153 30.85 -3.14 28.70
N GLU A 154 31.97 -2.43 28.50
CA GLU A 154 32.03 -0.96 28.53
C GLU A 154 31.01 -0.40 27.52
N ILE A 155 29.92 0.14 28.06
CA ILE A 155 28.95 0.94 27.33
C ILE A 155 29.61 2.29 27.08
N SER A 156 29.98 2.52 25.82
CA SER A 156 30.37 3.82 25.31
C SER A 156 29.24 4.82 25.59
N ASP A 157 29.49 5.81 26.45
CA ASP A 157 28.69 7.02 26.65
C ASP A 157 28.65 7.82 25.33
N ASP A 158 27.80 7.39 24.39
CA ASP A 158 27.34 8.26 23.32
C ASP A 158 26.20 9.11 23.89
N ASP A 159 26.54 10.36 24.20
CA ASP A 159 25.73 11.42 24.80
C ASP A 159 24.62 11.92 23.83
N SER A 160 23.93 10.97 23.21
CA SER A 160 22.75 11.17 22.39
C SER A 160 21.59 11.53 23.32
N GLN A 161 21.52 12.80 23.71
CA GLN A 161 20.40 13.35 24.46
C GLN A 161 19.08 12.89 23.81
N PRO A 162 18.16 12.30 24.58
CA PRO A 162 16.89 11.82 24.04
C PRO A 162 16.13 13.01 23.47
N GLN A 163 16.10 13.11 22.13
CA GLN A 163 15.27 14.07 21.44
C GLN A 163 13.82 13.75 21.82
N LYS A 164 13.24 14.57 22.71
CA LYS A 164 11.82 14.53 23.00
C LYS A 164 11.11 14.76 21.69
N LYS A 165 10.53 13.70 21.13
CA LYS A 165 9.72 13.79 19.92
C LYS A 165 8.56 14.71 20.27
N VAL A 166 8.50 15.86 19.62
CA VAL A 166 7.35 16.76 19.70
C VAL A 166 6.12 15.93 19.31
N PRO A 167 5.06 15.93 20.13
CA PRO A 167 3.81 15.27 19.80
C PRO A 167 3.37 15.66 18.39
N PHE A 168 2.94 14.68 17.61
CA PHE A 168 2.55 14.89 16.20
C PHE A 168 1.52 16.01 16.04
N ASP A 169 0.57 16.10 16.98
CA ASP A 169 -0.47 17.13 16.97
C ASP A 169 0.09 18.54 17.17
N GLU A 170 1.11 18.70 18.01
CA GLU A 170 1.75 20.00 18.27
C GLU A 170 2.49 20.51 17.03
N ALA A 171 3.06 19.60 16.22
CA ALA A 171 3.69 19.95 14.95
C ALA A 171 2.68 20.38 13.86
N LEU A 172 1.37 20.20 14.07
CA LEU A 172 0.32 20.57 13.12
C LEU A 172 -0.44 21.85 13.51
N GLU A 173 -0.22 22.40 14.72
CA GLU A 173 -1.02 23.51 15.22
C GLU A 173 -0.93 24.77 14.33
N ASP A 174 0.24 25.05 13.76
CA ASP A 174 0.42 26.18 12.82
C ASP A 174 -0.50 26.07 11.60
N GLU A 175 -0.62 24.87 11.02
CA GLU A 175 -1.49 24.64 9.85
C GLU A 175 -2.98 24.58 10.24
N VAL A 176 -3.28 24.11 11.45
CA VAL A 176 -4.64 24.19 12.01
C VAL A 176 -5.05 25.65 12.19
N GLU A 177 -4.15 26.52 12.66
CA GLU A 177 -4.41 27.95 12.80
C GLU A 177 -4.60 28.63 11.44
N ASN A 178 -3.78 28.29 10.44
CA ASN A 178 -3.98 28.73 9.05
C ASN A 178 -5.37 28.33 8.52
N LEU A 179 -5.79 27.09 8.73
CA LEU A 179 -7.12 26.63 8.32
C LEU A 179 -8.25 27.34 9.07
N LYS A 180 -8.09 27.62 10.37
CA LYS A 180 -9.04 28.44 11.13
C LYS A 180 -9.14 29.86 10.58
N ASN A 181 -8.03 30.49 10.21
CA ASN A 181 -8.06 31.83 9.64
C ASN A 181 -8.69 31.85 8.24
N LYS A 182 -8.47 30.79 7.46
CA LYS A 182 -9.06 30.63 6.12
C LYS A 182 -10.57 30.35 6.14
N TYR A 183 -11.05 29.63 7.14
CA TYR A 183 -12.47 29.26 7.29
C TYR A 183 -13.02 29.73 8.65
N PRO A 184 -13.21 31.04 8.86
CA PRO A 184 -13.86 31.57 10.07
C PRO A 184 -15.35 31.18 10.12
N PRO A 185 -15.96 31.13 11.33
CA PRO A 185 -17.40 31.12 11.46
C PRO A 185 -18.03 32.29 10.69
N GLY A 186 -19.23 32.08 10.14
CA GLY A 186 -19.96 33.10 9.40
C GLY A 186 -19.67 33.16 7.90
N LEU A 187 -18.68 32.40 7.41
CA LEU A 187 -18.35 32.35 5.98
C LEU A 187 -19.44 31.65 5.15
N CYS A 188 -20.17 30.72 5.76
CA CYS A 188 -21.27 29.99 5.13
C CYS A 188 -22.61 30.59 5.55
N SER A 189 -23.44 30.98 4.58
CA SER A 189 -24.78 31.53 4.83
C SER A 189 -25.71 30.58 5.59
N ASP A 190 -25.55 29.27 5.35
CA ASP A 190 -26.42 28.24 5.96
C ASP A 190 -25.96 27.87 7.38
N HIS A 191 -24.71 28.18 7.73
CA HIS A 191 -24.10 27.84 9.02
C HIS A 191 -23.32 29.05 9.58
N PRO A 192 -24.00 30.10 10.06
CA PRO A 192 -23.35 31.34 10.48
C PRO A 192 -22.44 31.17 11.71
N ASP A 193 -22.72 30.19 12.57
CA ASP A 193 -21.98 30.01 13.83
C ASP A 193 -20.86 28.95 13.72
N LEU A 194 -20.77 28.23 12.60
CA LEU A 194 -19.84 27.11 12.42
C LEU A 194 -18.79 27.41 11.35
N ARG A 195 -17.60 26.84 11.52
CA ARG A 195 -16.59 26.78 10.46
C ARG A 195 -17.04 25.75 9.45
N CYS A 196 -17.37 26.18 8.23
CA CYS A 196 -17.93 25.30 7.21
C CYS A 196 -17.15 25.40 5.90
N PHE A 197 -16.71 24.25 5.37
CA PHE A 197 -16.20 24.15 4.00
C PHE A 197 -17.34 23.79 3.04
N HIS A 198 -17.58 24.62 2.03
CA HIS A 198 -18.60 24.39 1.01
C HIS A 198 -17.97 23.90 -0.31
N HIS A 199 -18.27 22.67 -0.70
CA HIS A 199 -17.83 22.12 -1.98
C HIS A 199 -18.85 22.46 -3.08
N GLN A 200 -18.57 23.51 -3.84
CA GLN A 200 -19.50 24.12 -4.80
C GLN A 200 -20.10 23.14 -5.82
N ARG A 201 -19.31 22.17 -6.32
CA ARG A 201 -19.74 21.25 -7.37
C ARG A 201 -20.82 20.27 -6.90
N SER A 202 -20.71 19.79 -5.66
CA SER A 202 -21.69 18.86 -5.09
C SER A 202 -22.70 19.54 -4.17
N ARG A 203 -22.53 20.84 -3.91
CA ARG A 203 -23.31 21.62 -2.93
C ARG A 203 -23.36 20.98 -1.54
N ASN A 204 -22.27 20.30 -1.16
CA ASN A 204 -22.16 19.70 0.17
C ASN A 204 -21.40 20.64 1.11
N HIS A 205 -21.83 20.65 2.36
CA HIS A 205 -21.26 21.45 3.44
C HIS A 205 -20.61 20.52 4.46
N PHE A 206 -19.41 20.87 4.91
CA PHE A 206 -18.64 20.10 5.86
C PHE A 206 -18.25 21.00 7.04
N GLU A 207 -18.76 20.69 8.23
CA GLU A 207 -18.33 21.33 9.47
C GLU A 207 -16.86 20.98 9.76
N LEU A 208 -16.05 21.99 10.02
CA LEU A 208 -14.62 21.90 10.33
C LEU A 208 -14.37 22.02 11.84
N ASP A 209 -14.61 20.91 12.54
CA ASP A 209 -14.19 20.72 13.93
C ASP A 209 -12.68 20.48 14.05
N ARG A 210 -12.16 20.47 15.29
CA ARG A 210 -10.72 20.29 15.53
C ARG A 210 -10.16 18.98 14.95
N PRO A 211 -10.79 17.80 15.13
CA PRO A 211 -10.30 16.56 14.50
C PRO A 211 -10.20 16.65 12.98
N LYS A 212 -11.20 17.21 12.28
CA LYS A 212 -11.17 17.35 10.82
C LYS A 212 -10.10 18.35 10.37
N LEU A 213 -9.91 19.44 11.12
CA LEU A 213 -8.82 20.39 10.87
C LEU A 213 -7.44 19.73 10.98
N LEU A 214 -7.21 18.88 11.98
CA LEU A 214 -5.96 18.13 12.14
C LEU A 214 -5.70 17.17 10.97
N VAL A 215 -6.72 16.41 10.54
CA VAL A 215 -6.58 15.51 9.39
C VAL A 215 -6.26 16.28 8.12
N TRP A 216 -6.90 17.43 7.92
CA TRP A 216 -6.63 18.28 6.76
C TRP A 216 -5.24 18.90 6.82
N ALA A 217 -4.83 19.44 7.96
CA ALA A 217 -3.48 19.97 8.19
C ALA A 217 -2.41 18.91 7.89
N ALA A 218 -2.59 17.68 8.39
CA ALA A 218 -1.67 16.57 8.13
C ALA A 218 -1.53 16.26 6.63
N MET A 219 -2.62 16.34 5.86
CA MET A 219 -2.58 16.14 4.40
C MET A 219 -1.85 17.28 3.69
N ILE A 220 -2.03 18.54 4.12
CA ILE A 220 -1.32 19.70 3.57
C ILE A 220 0.19 19.56 3.79
N VAL A 221 0.61 19.27 5.03
CA VAL A 221 2.03 19.04 5.36
C VAL A 221 2.60 17.90 4.52
N ARG A 222 1.84 16.81 4.35
CA ARG A 222 2.27 15.69 3.53
C ARG A 222 2.46 16.06 2.06
N LEU A 223 1.58 16.88 1.48
CA LEU A 223 1.69 17.33 0.09
C LEU A 223 2.86 18.30 -0.12
N HIS A 224 3.07 19.26 0.79
CA HIS A 224 4.22 20.16 0.71
C HIS A 224 5.57 19.43 0.75
N LEU A 225 5.65 18.32 1.49
CA LEU A 225 6.85 17.47 1.51
C LEU A 225 7.13 16.80 0.15
N TYR A 226 6.11 16.58 -0.68
CA TYR A 226 6.28 16.05 -2.03
C TYR A 226 6.73 17.14 -3.01
N ASP A 227 6.15 18.35 -2.96
CA ASP A 227 6.50 19.44 -3.87
C ASP A 227 7.96 19.90 -3.70
N ILE A 228 8.48 19.91 -2.47
CA ILE A 228 9.90 20.23 -2.21
C ILE A 228 10.82 19.18 -2.83
N HIS A 229 10.41 17.91 -2.86
CA HIS A 229 11.21 16.83 -3.42
C HIS A 229 11.21 16.82 -4.96
N ASP A 230 10.14 17.31 -5.60
CA ASP A 230 10.03 17.36 -7.07
C ASP A 230 10.75 18.59 -7.67
N SER A 231 10.98 19.64 -6.87
CA SER A 231 11.69 20.86 -7.29
C SER A 231 13.23 20.77 -7.23
N LEU A 232 13.77 19.67 -6.69
CA LEU A 232 15.21 19.47 -6.47
C LEU A 232 15.84 18.43 -7.42
N ASP A 233 15.05 17.90 -8.37
CA ASP A 233 15.49 17.04 -9.48
C ASP A 233 15.44 17.80 -10.83
#